data_AF-A0A1C5FQ95-F1
#
_entry.id   AF-A0A1C5FQ95-F1
#
_cell.length_a   1.000
_cell.length_b   1.000
_cell.length_c   1.000
_cell.angle_alpha   90.00
_cell.angle_beta   90.00
_cell.angle_gamma   90.00
#
_symmetry.space_group_name_H-M   'P 1'
#
loop_
_entity.id
_entity.type
_entity.pdbx_description
1 polymer ?
#
loop_
_entity_poly.entity_id
_entity_poly.type
_entity_poly.pdbx_seq_one_letter_code
_entity_poly.pdbx_strand_id
1 'polypeptide(L)'
;MNSDTKTGPHGADALQKLTELVWRAELLVDVEERVEQVICRGEELPYDGPSEQVTDWRRQVCRLLALVEQPPASAEMGEAIATASRLVQLLERHGQGVGGADTAAPPTSP
;
A
#
# COMPACT_ATOMS: atom_id res chain seq x y z
N MET A 1 -13.12 40.26 -6.44
CA MET A 1 -14.01 39.08 -6.53
C MET A 1 -13.20 37.91 -6.00
N ASN A 2 -13.35 37.61 -4.71
CA ASN A 2 -12.68 36.49 -4.06
C ASN A 2 -13.74 35.40 -3.91
N SER A 3 -13.65 34.37 -4.75
CA SER A 3 -14.45 33.17 -4.56
C SER A 3 -13.69 32.27 -3.60
N ASP A 4 -13.97 32.43 -2.31
CA ASP A 4 -13.63 31.46 -1.28
C ASP A 4 -14.25 30.10 -1.65
N THR A 5 -13.44 29.20 -2.20
CA THR A 5 -13.80 27.79 -2.35
C THR A 5 -13.80 27.15 -0.97
N LYS A 6 -14.92 27.34 -0.28
CA LYS A 6 -15.24 26.73 1.00
C LYS A 6 -15.32 25.21 0.81
N THR A 7 -14.23 24.51 1.09
CA THR A 7 -14.23 23.07 1.33
C THR A 7 -15.18 22.81 2.49
N GLY A 8 -16.39 22.30 2.18
CA GLY A 8 -17.35 21.93 3.20
C GLY A 8 -16.84 20.79 4.09
N PRO A 9 -17.48 20.50 5.23
CA PRO A 9 -17.08 19.44 6.16
C PRO A 9 -16.85 18.08 5.46
N HIS A 10 -17.68 17.75 4.46
CA HIS A 10 -17.51 16.52 3.67
C HIS A 10 -16.23 16.44 2.84
N GLY A 11 -15.64 17.58 2.43
CA GLY A 11 -14.38 17.62 1.70
C GLY A 11 -13.16 17.37 2.59
N ALA A 12 -13.22 17.86 3.84
CA ALA A 12 -12.19 17.59 4.84
C ALA A 12 -12.16 16.11 5.24
N ASP A 13 -13.33 15.49 5.43
CA ASP A 13 -13.46 14.07 5.76
C ASP A 13 -12.90 13.17 4.63
N ALA A 14 -13.15 13.54 3.37
CA ALA A 14 -12.67 12.78 2.21
C ALA A 14 -11.15 12.86 2.05
N LEU A 15 -10.56 14.05 2.24
CA LEU A 15 -9.11 14.22 2.20
C LEU A 15 -8.42 13.49 3.35
N GLN A 16 -8.99 13.53 4.56
CA GLN A 16 -8.48 12.76 5.70
C GLN A 16 -8.48 11.26 5.38
N LYS A 17 -9.61 10.74 4.87
CA LYS A 17 -9.70 9.32 4.49
C LYS A 17 -8.69 8.94 3.41
N LEU A 18 -8.49 9.77 2.39
CA LEU A 18 -7.47 9.54 1.38
C LEU A 18 -6.08 9.48 2.03
N THR A 19 -5.76 10.46 2.88
CA THR A 19 -4.46 10.53 3.59
C THR A 19 -4.19 9.27 4.40
N GLU A 20 -5.17 8.79 5.17
CA GLU A 20 -5.06 7.56 5.96
C GLU A 20 -4.81 6.32 5.09
N LEU A 21 -5.52 6.20 3.96
CA LEU A 21 -5.34 5.08 3.03
C LEU A 21 -3.97 5.11 2.37
N VAL A 22 -3.49 6.28 1.96
CA VAL A 22 -2.18 6.43 1.34
C VAL A 22 -1.07 6.10 2.33
N TRP A 23 -1.16 6.59 3.57
CA TRP A 23 -0.20 6.26 4.61
C TRP A 23 -0.17 4.76 4.91
N ARG A 24 -1.34 4.11 4.98
CA ARG A 24 -1.42 2.66 5.16
C ARG A 24 -0.81 1.90 3.99
N ALA A 25 -1.07 2.32 2.75
CA ALA A 25 -0.47 1.70 1.57
C ALA A 25 1.05 1.86 1.55
N GLU A 26 1.56 3.04 1.89
CA GLU A 26 3.01 3.30 2.01
C GLU A 26 3.67 2.36 3.01
N LEU A 27 3.11 2.24 4.22
CA LEU A 27 3.62 1.35 5.25
C LEU A 27 3.62 -0.11 4.80
N LEU A 28 2.57 -0.56 4.09
CA LEU A 28 2.50 -1.93 3.59
C LEU A 28 3.58 -2.19 2.52
N VAL A 29 3.85 -1.24 1.63
CA VAL A 29 4.94 -1.37 0.64
C VAL A 29 6.30 -1.42 1.34
N ASP A 30 6.52 -0.61 2.38
CA ASP A 30 7.76 -0.67 3.18
C ASP A 30 7.96 -2.03 3.84
N VAL A 31 6.87 -2.64 4.33
CA VAL A 31 6.90 -3.98 4.92
C VAL A 31 7.28 -5.02 3.87
N GLU A 32 6.69 -4.98 2.67
CA GLU A 32 7.00 -5.92 1.59
C GLU A 32 8.47 -5.80 1.13
N GLU A 33 8.97 -4.57 0.95
CA GLU A 33 10.38 -4.33 0.63
C GLU A 33 11.30 -4.90 1.73
N ARG A 34 10.90 -4.75 3.00
CA ARG A 34 11.66 -5.29 4.12
C ARG A 34 11.61 -6.82 4.19
N VAL A 35 10.50 -7.43 3.81
CA VAL A 35 10.37 -8.89 3.71
C VAL A 35 11.35 -9.44 2.67
N GLU A 36 11.44 -8.82 1.49
CA GLU A 36 12.42 -9.22 0.46
C GLU A 36 13.87 -9.15 0.98
N GLN A 37 14.22 -8.07 1.69
CA GLN A 37 15.55 -7.94 2.31
C GLN A 37 15.83 -9.05 3.34
N VAL A 38 14.83 -9.41 4.14
CA VAL A 38 14.94 -10.48 5.14
C VAL A 38 15.10 -11.84 4.48
N ILE A 39 14.38 -12.11 3.38
CA ILE A 39 14.50 -13.34 2.60
C ILE A 39 15.91 -13.46 2.01
N CYS A 40 16.39 -12.45 1.27
CA CYS A 40 17.74 -12.48 0.70
C CYS A 40 18.81 -12.70 1.78
N ARG A 41 18.67 -12.04 2.94
CA ARG A 41 19.58 -12.25 4.07
C ARG A 41 19.50 -13.68 4.63
N GLY A 42 18.30 -14.24 4.74
CA GLY A 42 18.10 -15.62 5.21
C GLY A 42 18.66 -16.67 4.25
N GLU A 43 18.68 -16.36 2.95
CA GLU A 43 19.23 -17.20 1.88
C GLU A 43 20.71 -16.93 1.59
N GLU A 44 21.35 -16.02 2.34
CA GLU A 44 22.75 -15.58 2.13
C GLU A 44 23.01 -15.01 0.72
N LEU A 45 21.99 -14.44 0.09
CA LEU A 45 22.06 -13.81 -1.22
C LEU A 45 22.24 -12.27 -1.09
N PRO A 46 22.91 -11.63 -2.07
CA PRO A 46 22.93 -10.18 -2.14
C PRO A 46 21.52 -9.62 -2.38
N TYR A 47 21.21 -8.48 -1.76
CA TYR A 47 19.97 -7.76 -2.02
C TYR A 47 20.22 -6.69 -3.10
N ASP A 48 19.71 -6.94 -4.30
CA ASP A 48 19.89 -6.06 -5.47
C ASP A 48 18.81 -4.98 -5.60
N GLY A 49 17.94 -4.85 -4.59
CA GLY A 49 16.83 -3.89 -4.56
C GLY A 49 15.46 -4.55 -4.55
N PRO A 50 14.39 -3.74 -4.47
CA PRO A 50 13.02 -4.26 -4.45
C PRO A 50 12.66 -4.94 -5.76
N SER A 51 11.79 -5.95 -5.70
CA SER A 51 11.21 -6.56 -6.89
C SER A 51 10.46 -5.54 -7.76
N GLU A 52 10.21 -5.91 -9.02
CA GLU A 52 9.38 -5.11 -9.93
C GLU A 52 7.98 -4.87 -9.33
N GLN A 53 7.44 -5.85 -8.62
CA GLN A 53 6.13 -5.75 -7.99
C GLN A 53 6.11 -4.69 -6.87
N VAL A 54 7.08 -4.73 -5.95
CA VAL A 54 7.22 -3.72 -4.89
C VAL A 54 7.49 -2.35 -5.48
N THR A 55 8.31 -2.27 -6.54
CA THR A 55 8.58 -1.04 -7.28
C THR A 55 7.33 -0.44 -7.91
N ASP A 56 6.45 -1.27 -8.47
CA ASP A 56 5.19 -0.84 -9.06
C ASP A 56 4.19 -0.36 -8.01
N TRP A 57 4.11 -1.03 -6.85
CA TRP A 57 3.30 -0.56 -5.74
C TRP A 57 3.82 0.77 -5.19
N ARG A 58 5.15 0.91 -5.02
CA ARG A 58 5.78 2.18 -4.65
C ARG A 58 5.38 3.29 -5.59
N ARG A 59 5.43 3.04 -6.90
CA ARG A 59 5.02 4.02 -7.92
C ARG A 59 3.54 4.40 -7.79
N GLN A 60 2.66 3.45 -7.47
CA GLN A 60 1.24 3.74 -7.23
C GLN A 60 1.03 4.59 -5.97
N VAL A 61 1.73 4.28 -4.88
CA VAL A 61 1.73 5.10 -3.65
C VAL A 61 2.20 6.52 -3.94
N CYS A 62 3.30 6.70 -4.68
CA CYS A 62 3.78 8.04 -5.05
C CYS A 62 2.74 8.86 -5.84
N ARG A 63 1.99 8.23 -6.75
CA ARG A 63 0.90 8.92 -7.46
C ARG A 63 -0.23 9.34 -6.53
N LEU A 64 -0.57 8.51 -5.54
CA LEU A 64 -1.60 8.82 -4.57
C LEU A 64 -1.15 9.89 -3.56
N LEU A 65 0.13 9.90 -3.16
CA LEU A 65 0.72 10.97 -2.36
C LEU A 65 0.61 12.32 -3.04
N ALA A 66 0.84 12.40 -4.35
CA ALA A 66 0.65 13.63 -5.11
C ALA A 66 -0.80 14.15 -5.04
N LEU A 67 -1.79 13.26 -4.92
CA LEU A 67 -3.21 13.63 -4.73
C LEU A 67 -3.52 14.07 -3.29
N VAL A 68 -2.70 13.72 -2.31
CA VAL A 68 -2.82 14.23 -0.94
C VAL A 68 -2.21 15.63 -0.85
N GLU A 69 -1.04 15.84 -1.48
CA GLU A 69 -0.35 17.14 -1.55
C GLU A 69 -1.15 18.16 -2.37
N GLN A 70 -1.77 17.72 -3.46
CA GLN A 70 -2.63 18.51 -4.32
C GLN A 70 -3.99 17.82 -4.46
N PRO A 71 -4.90 18.05 -3.50
CA PRO A 71 -6.22 17.43 -3.49
C PRO A 71 -6.98 17.66 -4.80
N PRO A 72 -7.48 16.60 -5.45
CA PRO A 72 -8.27 16.75 -6.66
C PRO A 72 -9.63 17.38 -6.37
N ALA A 73 -10.35 17.76 -7.42
CA ALA A 73 -11.72 18.25 -7.29
C ALA A 73 -12.62 17.19 -6.61
N SER A 74 -13.71 17.63 -5.96
CA SER A 74 -14.57 16.73 -5.19
C SER A 74 -15.15 15.56 -6.00
N ALA A 75 -15.34 15.73 -7.31
CA ALA A 75 -15.82 14.69 -8.22
C ALA A 75 -14.79 13.55 -8.42
N GLU A 76 -13.50 13.86 -8.38
CA GLU A 76 -12.39 12.92 -8.60
C GLU A 76 -11.88 12.31 -7.28
N MET A 77 -12.15 12.97 -6.14
CA MET A 77 -11.78 12.49 -4.81
C MET A 77 -12.32 11.09 -4.50
N GLY A 78 -13.54 10.77 -4.96
CA GLY A 78 -14.13 9.44 -4.79
C GLY A 78 -13.34 8.34 -5.49
N GLU A 79 -12.82 8.62 -6.70
CA GLU A 79 -12.00 7.69 -7.46
C GLU A 79 -10.61 7.52 -6.86
N ALA A 80 -10.01 8.61 -6.36
CA ALA A 80 -8.74 8.58 -5.63
C ALA A 80 -8.84 7.67 -4.39
N ILE A 81 -9.90 7.84 -3.58
CA ILE A 81 -10.17 7.01 -2.41
C ILE A 81 -10.38 5.55 -2.82
N ALA A 82 -11.18 5.29 -3.86
CA ALA A 82 -11.44 3.92 -4.32
C ALA A 82 -10.14 3.23 -4.80
N THR A 83 -9.25 3.98 -5.47
CA THR A 83 -7.96 3.49 -5.91
C THR A 83 -7.03 3.19 -4.73
N ALA A 84 -6.92 4.10 -3.77
CA ALA A 84 -6.14 3.89 -2.56
C ALA A 84 -6.65 2.67 -1.75
N SER A 85 -7.97 2.54 -1.58
CA SER A 85 -8.58 1.38 -0.93
C SER A 85 -8.27 0.06 -1.65
N ARG A 86 -8.33 0.02 -2.99
CA ARG A 86 -7.99 -1.18 -3.76
C ARG A 86 -6.52 -1.57 -3.59
N LEU A 87 -5.62 -0.59 -3.56
CA LEU A 87 -4.20 -0.83 -3.35
C LEU A 87 -3.94 -1.41 -1.95
N VAL A 88 -4.52 -0.82 -0.90
CA VAL A 88 -4.45 -1.35 0.48
C VAL A 88 -4.94 -2.80 0.53
N GLN A 89 -6.13 -3.09 -0.01
CA GLN A 89 -6.68 -4.45 -0.01
C GLN A 89 -5.83 -5.44 -0.79
N LEU A 90 -5.13 -4.99 -1.83
CA LEU A 90 -4.23 -5.85 -2.60
C LEU A 90 -2.96 -6.18 -1.80
N LEU A 91 -2.35 -5.17 -1.18
CA LEU A 91 -1.17 -5.32 -0.33
C LEU A 91 -1.45 -6.17 0.91
N GLU A 92 -2.60 -5.98 1.56
CA GLU A 92 -3.01 -6.79 2.73
C GLU A 92 -3.20 -8.27 2.37
N ARG A 93 -3.80 -8.56 1.20
CA ARG A 93 -3.96 -9.93 0.72
C ARG A 93 -2.63 -10.58 0.37
N HIS A 94 -1.68 -9.80 -0.16
CA HIS A 94 -0.34 -10.28 -0.44
C HIS A 94 0.39 -10.71 0.84
N GLY A 95 0.41 -9.84 1.86
CA GLY A 95 1.06 -10.15 3.14
C GLY A 95 0.44 -11.32 3.91
N GLN A 96 -0.82 -11.68 3.63
CA GLN A 96 -1.49 -12.86 4.20
C GLN A 96 -1.09 -14.19 3.53
N GLY A 97 -0.58 -14.16 2.30
CA GLY A 97 -0.25 -15.35 1.50
C GLY A 97 1.01 -16.12 1.94
N VAL A 98 1.85 -15.53 2.79
CA VAL A 98 3.13 -16.11 3.23
C VAL A 98 2.96 -17.05 4.45
N GLY A 99 1.75 -17.14 5.03
CA GLY A 99 1.47 -17.91 6.25
C GLY A 99 0.93 -19.34 6.07
N GLY A 100 1.02 -19.92 4.86
CA GLY A 100 0.32 -21.18 4.55
C GLY A 100 1.10 -22.12 3.64
N ALA A 101 2.30 -22.57 4.06
CA ALA A 101 2.94 -23.73 3.44
C ALA A 101 3.64 -24.59 4.51
N ASP A 102 3.15 -25.83 4.63
CA ASP A 102 3.84 -27.04 5.08
C ASP A 102 4.53 -27.08 6.44
N THR A 103 3.72 -27.20 7.50
CA THR A 103 4.09 -28.12 8.58
C THR A 103 3.83 -29.56 8.10
N ALA A 104 4.63 -30.03 7.15
CA ALA A 104 4.70 -31.45 6.81
C ALA A 104 5.29 -32.20 8.01
N ALA A 105 4.44 -32.67 8.91
CA ALA A 105 4.85 -33.64 9.91
C ALA A 105 5.21 -34.95 9.18
N PRO A 106 6.43 -35.50 9.36
CA PRO A 106 6.75 -36.79 8.77
C PRO A 106 5.88 -37.87 9.44
N PRO A 107 5.31 -38.82 8.69
CA PRO A 107 4.66 -39.97 9.31
C PRO A 107 5.74 -40.80 10.02
N THR A 108 5.68 -40.82 11.35
CA THR A 108 6.44 -41.79 12.16
C THR A 108 5.79 -43.17 11.98
N SER A 109 6.48 -44.07 11.30
CA SER A 109 6.15 -45.50 11.25
C SER A 109 6.44 -46.20 12.57
N PRO A 110 5.56 -47.12 12.99
CA PRO A 110 5.99 -48.42 13.51
C PRO A 110 5.68 -49.57 12.53
#